data_AF-A0A9D2QGW4-F1
#
_entry.id   AF-A0A9D2QGW4-F1
#
_cell.length_a   1.000
_cell.length_b   1.000
_cell.length_c   1.000
_cell.angle_alpha   90.00
_cell.angle_beta   90.00
_cell.angle_gamma   90.00
#
_symmetry.space_group_name_H-M   'P 1'
#
loop_
_entity.id
_entity.type
_entity.pdbx_description
1 polymer ?
#
loop_
_entity_poly.entity_id
_entity_poly.type
_entity_poly.pdbx_seq_one_letter_code
_entity_poly.pdbx_strand_id
1 'polypeptide(L)'
;MNDLIHRNASPWISDLLDHFPVVVLQGARQVGKSTLAADIAGHRHGNIVTMDRQRPDRCHHRPRREIGRPKVFLPDSALAMHLSGISEDQLTAHEEYFGALLEGFVAAELRRQQTWSEDDYRLHAYRNSNNREVDCLIELADGRVIAIEVKASSTVRTTYFRHLEFLREELGDRLIAGIVLPTAPEPGRFGDRMWALPVSSLWELGTSAGTLRP
;
A
#
# COMPACT_ATOMS: atom_id res chain seq x y z
N MET A 1 36.43 -9.46 17.60
CA MET A 1 35.14 -10.14 17.82
C MET A 1 34.19 -9.05 18.28
N ASN A 2 33.37 -8.50 17.38
CA ASN A 2 32.52 -7.35 17.71
C ASN A 2 31.36 -7.85 18.56
N ASP A 3 31.22 -7.31 19.78
CA ASP A 3 30.02 -7.43 20.60
C ASP A 3 28.83 -6.87 19.81
N LEU A 4 28.04 -7.77 19.24
CA LEU A 4 26.74 -7.43 18.69
C LEU A 4 25.83 -7.06 19.87
N ILE A 5 25.19 -5.90 19.81
CA ILE A 5 24.27 -5.41 20.84
C ILE A 5 23.24 -6.49 21.16
N HIS A 6 23.18 -6.92 22.42
CA HIS A 6 22.20 -7.89 22.92
C HIS A 6 20.78 -7.43 22.59
N ARG A 7 20.05 -8.24 21.80
CA ARG A 7 18.69 -7.92 21.36
C ARG A 7 17.69 -8.59 22.31
N ASN A 8 17.00 -7.79 23.12
CA ASN A 8 16.00 -8.27 24.09
C ASN A 8 14.85 -9.08 23.47
N ALA A 9 14.59 -8.93 22.17
CA ALA A 9 13.51 -9.65 21.48
C ALA A 9 13.87 -11.10 21.08
N SER A 10 15.15 -11.48 21.07
CA SER A 10 15.61 -12.78 20.55
C SER A 10 15.02 -13.99 21.30
N PRO A 11 14.97 -14.01 22.66
CA PRO A 11 14.38 -15.12 23.39
C PRO A 11 12.90 -15.32 23.07
N TRP A 12 12.18 -14.22 22.88
CA TRP A 12 10.74 -14.23 22.60
C TRP A 12 10.43 -14.76 21.20
N ILE A 13 11.23 -14.38 20.19
CA ILE A 13 11.05 -14.87 18.82
C ILE A 13 11.38 -16.37 18.73
N SER A 14 12.40 -16.83 19.47
CA SER A 14 12.74 -18.24 19.56
C SER A 14 11.58 -19.05 20.15
N ASP A 15 11.04 -18.62 21.29
CA ASP A 15 9.90 -19.28 21.93
C ASP A 15 8.66 -19.32 21.02
N LEU A 16 8.37 -18.23 20.30
CA LEU A 16 7.28 -18.22 19.32
C LEU A 16 7.51 -19.20 18.17
N LEU A 17 8.73 -19.35 17.67
CA LEU A 17 9.04 -20.31 16.59
C LEU A 17 8.95 -21.77 17.04
N ASP A 18 8.95 -22.05 18.35
CA ASP A 18 8.71 -23.40 18.87
C ASP A 18 7.23 -23.78 18.90
N HIS A 19 6.34 -22.79 18.91
CA HIS A 19 4.89 -22.97 19.01
C HIS A 19 4.15 -22.64 17.70
N PHE A 20 4.71 -21.76 16.87
CA PHE A 20 4.10 -21.26 15.66
C PHE A 20 5.00 -21.54 14.44
N PRO A 21 4.46 -22.14 13.36
CA PRO A 21 5.24 -22.44 12.16
C PRO A 21 5.69 -21.17 11.40
N VAL A 22 5.06 -20.02 11.67
CA VAL A 22 5.35 -18.74 11.03
C VAL A 22 5.35 -17.63 12.07
N VAL A 23 6.44 -16.86 12.14
CA VAL A 23 6.58 -15.67 13.00
C VAL A 23 7.01 -14.48 12.15
N VAL A 24 6.28 -13.37 12.24
CA VAL A 24 6.53 -12.16 11.44
C VAL A 24 7.24 -11.10 12.27
N LEU A 25 8.43 -10.67 11.85
CA LEU A 25 9.21 -9.62 12.52
C LEU A 25 8.93 -8.23 11.92
N GLN A 26 8.07 -7.45 12.58
CA GLN A 26 7.73 -6.07 12.19
C GLN A 26 8.49 -5.02 13.02
N GLY A 27 8.64 -3.81 12.47
CA GLY A 27 9.22 -2.66 13.20
C GLY A 27 9.88 -1.60 12.30
N ALA A 28 10.33 -0.48 12.89
CA ALA A 28 10.84 0.69 12.17
C ALA A 28 12.01 0.36 11.21
N ARG A 29 12.19 1.18 10.16
CA ARG A 29 13.30 1.00 9.20
C ARG A 29 14.64 1.11 9.93
N GLN A 30 15.63 0.32 9.50
CA GLN A 30 17.03 0.34 9.98
C GLN A 30 17.29 -0.06 11.46
N VAL A 31 16.30 -0.60 12.19
CA VAL A 31 16.51 -1.07 13.57
C VAL A 31 17.24 -2.42 13.70
N GLY A 32 17.57 -3.07 12.58
CA GLY A 32 18.29 -4.35 12.55
C GLY A 32 17.43 -5.62 12.51
N LYS A 33 16.17 -5.54 12.05
CA LYS A 33 15.27 -6.71 11.97
C LYS A 33 15.81 -7.86 11.11
N SER A 34 16.36 -7.54 9.94
CA SER A 34 16.96 -8.56 9.06
C SER A 34 18.19 -9.19 9.71
N THR A 35 18.96 -8.41 10.48
CA THR A 35 20.09 -8.90 11.26
C THR A 35 19.63 -9.85 12.37
N LEU A 36 18.54 -9.52 13.07
CA LEU A 36 17.94 -10.37 14.10
C LEU A 36 17.36 -11.67 13.50
N ALA A 37 16.68 -11.59 12.36
CA ALA A 37 16.18 -12.77 11.65
C ALA A 37 17.32 -13.69 11.20
N ALA A 38 18.42 -13.12 10.69
CA ALA A 38 19.60 -13.87 10.27
C ALA A 38 20.32 -14.53 11.44
N ASP A 39 20.44 -13.83 12.57
CA ASP A 39 21.03 -14.37 13.79
C ASP A 39 20.23 -15.57 14.32
N ILE A 40 18.90 -15.46 14.41
CA ILE A 40 18.02 -16.55 14.86
C ILE A 40 18.07 -17.74 13.90
N ALA A 41 18.06 -17.49 12.58
CA ALA A 41 18.19 -18.53 11.58
C ALA A 41 19.54 -19.26 11.69
N GLY A 42 20.63 -18.54 11.95
CA GLY A 42 21.95 -19.11 12.21
C GLY A 42 21.97 -20.06 13.41
N HIS A 43 21.32 -19.67 14.52
CA HIS A 43 21.22 -20.50 15.72
C HIS A 43 20.33 -21.75 15.54
N ARG A 44 19.33 -21.69 14.66
CA ARG A 44 18.39 -22.80 14.39
C ARG A 44 18.73 -23.64 13.16
N HIS A 45 19.90 -23.41 12.53
CA HIS A 45 20.28 -24.02 11.25
C HIS A 45 19.22 -23.82 10.14
N GLY A 46 18.48 -22.70 10.19
CA GLY A 46 17.44 -22.35 9.24
C GLY A 46 18.02 -21.76 7.95
N ASN A 47 17.39 -22.06 6.82
CA ASN A 47 17.76 -21.44 5.55
C ASN A 47 17.26 -19.99 5.50
N ILE A 48 18.18 -19.04 5.33
CA ILE A 48 17.83 -17.64 5.07
C ILE A 48 17.57 -17.49 3.57
N VAL A 49 16.31 -17.29 3.21
CA VAL A 49 15.91 -16.89 1.86
C VAL A 49 15.60 -15.40 1.90
N THR A 50 16.41 -14.60 1.20
CA THR A 50 16.15 -13.17 1.01
C THR A 50 15.55 -12.96 -0.37
N MET A 51 14.39 -12.30 -0.44
CA MET A 51 13.76 -11.93 -1.71
C MET A 51 14.49 -10.81 -2.46
N ASP A 52 15.54 -10.22 -1.86
CA ASP A 52 16.37 -9.15 -2.44
C ASP A 52 17.47 -9.65 -3.40
N ARG A 53 17.50 -10.94 -3.78
CA ARG A 53 18.49 -11.44 -4.77
C ARG A 53 18.13 -11.01 -6.20
N GLN A 54 18.62 -9.82 -6.54
CA GLN A 54 18.85 -9.21 -7.87
C GLN A 54 17.73 -9.24 -8.92
N ARG A 55 17.13 -8.07 -9.16
CA ARG A 55 17.06 -7.50 -10.51
C ARG A 55 18.00 -6.27 -10.56
N PRO A 56 19.01 -6.23 -11.44
CA PRO A 56 19.70 -4.99 -11.72
C PRO A 56 18.71 -4.02 -12.40
N ASP A 57 19.04 -2.74 -12.43
CA ASP A 57 18.28 -1.68 -13.12
C ASP A 57 17.21 -0.98 -12.25
N ARG A 58 17.66 -0.35 -11.16
CA ARG A 58 16.84 0.67 -10.49
C ARG A 58 16.76 1.91 -11.37
N CYS A 59 15.64 2.08 -12.08
CA CYS A 59 15.31 3.36 -12.70
C CYS A 59 15.17 4.43 -11.60
N HIS A 60 16.03 5.45 -11.69
CA HIS A 60 16.04 6.64 -10.86
C HIS A 60 15.25 7.74 -11.56
N HIS A 61 13.93 7.58 -11.65
CA HIS A 61 13.05 8.72 -11.89
C HIS A 61 12.42 9.11 -10.56
N ARG A 62 12.76 10.32 -10.12
CA ARG A 62 12.23 10.93 -8.93
C ARG A 62 11.05 11.77 -9.43
N PRO A 63 9.79 11.31 -9.33
CA PRO A 63 8.69 12.22 -9.52
C PRO A 63 8.92 13.42 -8.61
N ARG A 64 8.77 14.61 -9.18
CA ARG A 64 9.07 15.91 -8.59
C ARG A 64 8.54 15.90 -7.14
N ARG A 65 9.49 15.93 -6.21
CA ARG A 65 9.28 15.52 -4.82
C ARG A 65 8.60 16.67 -4.06
N GLU A 66 7.30 16.82 -4.22
CA GLU A 66 6.48 17.62 -3.29
C GLU A 66 6.16 16.71 -2.10
N ILE A 67 7.07 16.73 -1.12
CA ILE A 67 6.98 15.89 0.08
C ILE A 67 6.00 16.56 1.06
N GLY A 68 4.74 16.15 1.02
CA GLY A 68 3.94 16.11 2.24
C GLY A 68 4.52 15.09 3.23
N ARG A 69 4.20 15.22 4.53
CA ARG A 69 4.61 14.27 5.57
C ARG A 69 4.38 12.81 5.11
N PRO A 70 5.28 11.86 5.42
CA PRO A 70 5.07 10.47 5.02
C PRO A 70 3.73 9.97 5.57
N LYS A 71 2.85 9.46 4.70
CA LYS A 71 1.60 8.83 5.12
C LYS A 71 1.97 7.47 5.73
N VAL A 72 1.83 7.36 7.05
CA VAL A 72 2.13 6.15 7.82
C VAL A 72 0.81 5.47 8.14
N PHE A 73 0.73 4.18 7.82
CA PHE A 73 -0.43 3.36 8.13
C PHE A 73 0.01 2.11 8.85
N LEU A 74 -0.86 1.62 9.75
CA LEU A 74 -0.75 0.27 10.28
C LEU A 74 -1.29 -0.70 9.21
N PRO A 75 -0.50 -1.71 8.79
CA PRO A 75 -0.90 -2.61 7.71
C PRO A 75 -2.01 -3.60 8.10
N ASP A 76 -2.30 -3.70 9.40
CA ASP A 76 -3.39 -4.50 9.96
C ASP A 76 -4.50 -3.55 10.41
N SER A 77 -5.64 -3.60 9.70
CA SER A 77 -6.79 -2.73 9.96
C SER A 77 -7.50 -3.07 11.26
N ALA A 78 -7.51 -4.33 11.69
CA ALA A 78 -8.11 -4.75 12.95
C ALA A 78 -7.28 -4.25 14.13
N LEU A 79 -5.95 -4.38 14.05
CA LEU A 79 -5.03 -3.82 15.03
C LEU A 79 -5.10 -2.29 15.04
N ALA A 80 -5.18 -1.65 13.88
CA ALA A 80 -5.33 -0.19 13.78
C ALA A 80 -6.62 0.28 14.46
N MET A 81 -7.74 -0.40 14.21
CA MET A 81 -9.03 -0.12 14.85
C MET A 81 -8.94 -0.31 16.36
N HIS A 82 -8.39 -1.44 16.83
CA HIS A 82 -8.24 -1.72 18.25
C HIS A 82 -7.40 -0.66 18.98
N LEU A 83 -6.24 -0.29 18.41
CA LEU A 83 -5.34 0.69 19.01
C LEU A 83 -5.89 2.12 18.95
N SER A 84 -6.80 2.41 18.03
CA SER A 84 -7.44 3.73 17.92
C SER A 84 -8.52 3.95 18.98
N GLY A 85 -8.97 2.89 19.68
CA GLY A 85 -10.03 2.98 20.69
C GLY A 85 -11.38 3.42 20.13
N ILE A 86 -11.57 3.32 18.81
CA ILE A 86 -12.80 3.71 18.11
C ILE A 86 -13.84 2.63 18.35
N SER A 87 -15.00 3.01 18.87
CA SER A 87 -16.13 2.08 19.02
C SER A 87 -16.84 1.83 17.69
N GLU A 88 -17.63 0.75 17.62
CA GLU A 88 -18.45 0.43 16.45
C GLU A 88 -19.45 1.56 16.11
N ASP A 89 -20.06 2.16 17.14
CA ASP A 89 -20.96 3.31 16.98
C ASP A 89 -20.24 4.50 16.34
N GLN A 90 -19.01 4.78 16.77
CA GLN A 90 -18.20 5.86 16.21
C GLN A 90 -17.81 5.57 14.76
N LEU A 91 -17.49 4.31 14.42
CA LEU A 91 -17.14 3.92 13.07
C LEU A 91 -18.30 4.09 12.09
N THR A 92 -19.53 3.85 12.56
CA THR A 92 -20.75 4.00 11.75
C THR A 92 -21.19 5.46 11.66
N ALA A 93 -20.99 6.24 12.73
CA ALA A 93 -21.33 7.66 12.77
C ALA A 93 -20.34 8.55 12.01
N HIS A 94 -19.07 8.13 11.89
CA HIS A 94 -17.97 8.92 11.32
C HIS A 94 -17.30 8.18 10.15
N GLU A 95 -17.79 8.45 8.93
CA GLU A 95 -17.26 7.87 7.69
C GLU A 95 -15.75 8.13 7.52
N GLU A 96 -15.23 9.21 8.10
CA GLU A 96 -13.81 9.56 8.09
C GLU A 96 -12.90 8.51 8.76
N TYR A 97 -13.36 7.87 9.83
CA TYR A 97 -12.57 6.84 10.52
C TYR A 97 -12.50 5.57 9.70
N PHE A 98 -13.63 5.16 9.14
CA PHE A 98 -13.68 4.01 8.26
C PHE A 98 -12.90 4.27 6.96
N GLY A 99 -12.98 5.49 6.42
CA GLY A 99 -12.19 5.94 5.28
C GLY A 99 -10.69 5.80 5.51
N ALA A 100 -10.17 6.28 6.65
CA ALA A 100 -8.75 6.16 6.98
C ALA A 100 -8.30 4.69 7.13
N LEU A 101 -9.14 3.83 7.71
CA LEU A 101 -8.86 2.39 7.80
C LEU A 101 -8.87 1.72 6.43
N LEU A 102 -9.82 2.09 5.56
CA LEU A 102 -9.94 1.56 4.20
C LEU A 102 -8.75 1.98 3.33
N GLU A 103 -8.32 3.25 3.41
CA GLU A 103 -7.10 3.74 2.76
C GLU A 103 -5.87 2.93 3.17
N GLY A 104 -5.71 2.69 4.49
CA GLY A 104 -4.63 1.90 5.03
C GLY A 104 -4.67 0.45 4.55
N PHE A 105 -5.86 -0.16 4.52
CA PHE A 105 -6.09 -1.50 4.01
C PHE A 105 -5.72 -1.62 2.53
N VAL A 106 -6.21 -0.73 1.66
CA VAL A 106 -5.89 -0.70 0.23
C VAL A 106 -4.38 -0.54 0.01
N ALA A 107 -3.74 0.38 0.73
CA ALA A 107 -2.29 0.57 0.63
C ALA A 107 -1.52 -0.69 1.08
N ALA A 108 -2.00 -1.41 2.09
CA ALA A 108 -1.40 -2.67 2.54
C ALA A 108 -1.58 -3.79 1.51
N GLU A 109 -2.74 -3.90 0.87
CA GLU A 109 -2.98 -4.87 -0.20
C GLU A 109 -2.07 -4.63 -1.40
N LEU A 110 -2.02 -3.40 -1.90
CA LEU A 110 -1.13 -3.04 -3.00
C LEU A 110 0.34 -3.33 -2.64
N ARG A 111 0.77 -3.02 -1.41
CA ARG A 111 2.15 -3.37 -0.96
C ARG A 111 2.42 -4.87 -0.98
N ARG A 112 1.44 -5.72 -0.65
CA ARG A 112 1.58 -7.18 -0.73
C ARG A 112 1.73 -7.62 -2.18
N GLN A 113 0.87 -7.11 -3.06
CA GLN A 113 0.87 -7.40 -4.51
C GLN A 113 2.20 -7.05 -5.18
N GLN A 114 2.88 -6.00 -4.71
CA GLN A 114 4.19 -5.58 -5.23
C GLN A 114 5.23 -6.71 -5.22
N THR A 115 5.12 -7.69 -4.31
CA THR A 115 6.11 -8.77 -4.18
C THR A 115 5.95 -9.90 -5.19
N TRP A 116 4.80 -9.99 -5.88
CA TRP A 116 4.47 -11.07 -6.81
C TRP A 116 3.84 -10.59 -8.12
N SER A 117 3.74 -9.28 -8.33
CA SER A 117 3.32 -8.69 -9.61
C SER A 117 4.33 -8.99 -10.71
N GLU A 118 3.85 -9.25 -11.92
CA GLU A 118 4.71 -9.40 -13.11
C GLU A 118 5.41 -8.08 -13.47
N ASP A 119 4.73 -6.96 -13.20
CA ASP A 119 5.24 -5.61 -13.41
C ASP A 119 5.90 -5.05 -12.15
N ASP A 120 7.13 -4.56 -12.30
CA ASP A 120 7.81 -3.83 -11.23
C ASP A 120 7.18 -2.42 -11.07
N TYR A 121 6.67 -2.12 -9.87
CA TYR A 121 6.11 -0.80 -9.56
C TYR A 121 6.53 -0.28 -8.19
N ARG A 122 6.31 1.01 -7.94
CA ARG A 122 6.51 1.68 -6.65
C ARG A 122 5.24 2.37 -6.17
N LEU A 123 4.99 2.29 -4.86
CA LEU A 123 3.87 2.97 -4.21
C LEU A 123 4.31 4.26 -3.53
N HIS A 124 3.60 5.34 -3.83
CA HIS A 124 3.82 6.68 -3.27
C HIS A 124 2.51 7.24 -2.73
N ALA A 125 2.57 8.04 -1.67
CA ALA A 125 1.48 8.95 -1.31
C ALA A 125 1.76 10.31 -1.96
N TYR A 126 0.74 10.98 -2.48
CA TYR A 126 0.89 12.29 -3.12
C TYR A 126 0.20 13.37 -2.32
N ARG A 127 0.92 14.49 -2.11
CA ARG A 127 0.36 15.73 -1.59
C ARG A 127 1.15 16.90 -2.17
N ASN A 128 0.46 17.93 -2.65
CA ASN A 128 1.11 19.15 -3.13
C ASN A 128 1.04 20.31 -2.12
N SER A 129 1.71 21.42 -2.46
CA SER A 129 1.70 22.65 -1.64
C SER A 129 0.31 23.29 -1.51
N ASN A 130 -0.60 22.99 -2.43
CA ASN A 130 -1.99 23.46 -2.43
C ASN A 130 -2.94 22.51 -1.69
N ASN A 131 -2.39 21.61 -0.87
CA ASN A 131 -3.12 20.63 -0.06
C ASN A 131 -4.03 19.70 -0.88
N ARG A 132 -3.72 19.49 -2.17
CA ARG A 132 -4.34 18.42 -2.96
C ARG A 132 -3.66 17.11 -2.60
N GLU A 133 -4.46 16.09 -2.38
CA GLU A 133 -4.01 14.78 -1.92
C GLU A 133 -4.54 13.70 -2.85
N VAL A 134 -3.70 12.70 -3.09
CA VAL A 134 -4.11 11.44 -3.72
C VAL A 134 -3.53 10.31 -2.87
N ASP A 135 -4.39 9.37 -2.51
CA ASP A 135 -4.08 8.36 -1.49
C ASP A 135 -2.93 7.45 -1.88
N CYS A 136 -2.91 6.99 -3.13
CA CYS A 136 -1.87 6.12 -3.66
C CYS A 136 -1.54 6.48 -5.11
N LEU A 137 -0.24 6.55 -5.42
CA LEU A 137 0.28 6.54 -6.78
C LEU A 137 1.10 5.27 -6.98
N ILE A 138 0.81 4.56 -8.06
CA ILE A 138 1.59 3.43 -8.57
C ILE A 138 2.44 3.97 -9.72
N GLU A 139 3.75 4.00 -9.55
CA GLU A 139 4.70 4.33 -10.63
C GLU A 139 5.32 3.04 -11.17
N LEU A 140 5.08 2.76 -12.45
CA LEU A 140 5.64 1.60 -13.17
C LEU A 140 7.12 1.84 -13.52
N ALA A 141 7.84 0.77 -13.84
CA ALA A 141 9.27 0.83 -14.19
C ALA A 141 9.59 1.78 -15.37
N ASP A 142 8.65 1.94 -16.31
CA ASP A 142 8.77 2.83 -17.48
C ASP A 142 8.34 4.28 -17.21
N GLY A 143 7.97 4.61 -15.97
CA GLY A 143 7.60 5.96 -15.53
C GLY A 143 6.13 6.34 -15.77
N ARG A 144 5.31 5.42 -16.30
CA ARG A 144 3.84 5.55 -16.29
C ARG A 144 3.30 5.49 -14.87
N VAL A 145 2.17 6.14 -14.65
CA VAL A 145 1.56 6.37 -13.35
C VAL A 145 0.08 5.99 -13.38
N ILE A 146 -0.34 5.25 -12.35
CA ILE A 146 -1.75 5.06 -11.99
C ILE A 146 -1.99 5.80 -10.68
N ALA A 147 -3.01 6.65 -10.64
CA ALA A 147 -3.42 7.37 -9.44
C ALA A 147 -4.68 6.74 -8.84
N ILE A 148 -4.69 6.53 -7.53
CA ILE A 148 -5.77 5.85 -6.81
C ILE A 148 -6.27 6.76 -5.69
N GLU A 149 -7.59 6.96 -5.66
CA GLU A 149 -8.33 7.64 -4.60
C GLU A 149 -9.26 6.63 -3.93
N VAL A 150 -9.24 6.52 -2.61
CA VAL A 150 -10.08 5.57 -1.87
C VAL A 150 -11.28 6.32 -1.28
N LYS A 151 -12.46 5.71 -1.35
CA LYS A 151 -13.69 6.29 -0.80
C LYS A 151 -14.51 5.26 -0.04
N ALA A 152 -14.77 5.54 1.22
CA ALA A 152 -15.67 4.79 2.10
C ALA A 152 -17.15 4.99 1.76
N SER A 153 -17.50 5.11 0.47
CA SER A 153 -18.82 5.50 0.01
C SER A 153 -19.41 4.46 -0.93
N SER A 154 -20.70 4.19 -0.77
CA SER A 154 -21.49 3.34 -1.66
C SER A 154 -22.01 4.08 -2.91
N THR A 155 -21.67 5.37 -3.08
CA THR A 155 -22.08 6.15 -4.25
C THR A 155 -20.89 6.91 -4.80
N VAL A 156 -20.62 6.75 -6.08
CA VAL A 156 -19.55 7.48 -6.74
C VAL A 156 -20.03 8.88 -7.12
N ARG A 157 -19.29 9.90 -6.72
CA ARG A 157 -19.53 11.30 -7.09
C ARG A 157 -18.43 11.78 -8.03
N THR A 158 -18.79 12.59 -9.01
CA THR A 158 -17.81 13.21 -9.93
C THR A 158 -16.75 14.03 -9.19
N THR A 159 -17.12 14.61 -8.03
CA THR A 159 -16.20 15.35 -7.17
C THR A 159 -15.03 14.53 -6.63
N TYR A 160 -15.13 13.19 -6.59
CA TYR A 160 -14.04 12.30 -6.18
C TYR A 160 -12.88 12.27 -7.19
N PHE A 161 -13.14 12.63 -8.45
CA PHE A 161 -12.14 12.61 -9.51
C PHE A 161 -11.34 13.92 -9.60
N ARG A 162 -11.76 14.99 -8.91
CA ARG A 162 -11.14 16.32 -9.01
C ARG A 162 -9.62 16.32 -8.81
N HIS A 163 -9.10 15.52 -7.87
CA HIS A 163 -7.66 15.45 -7.63
C HIS A 163 -6.93 14.59 -8.68
N LEU A 164 -7.59 13.55 -9.19
CA LEU A 164 -7.08 12.69 -10.26
C LEU A 164 -7.05 13.43 -11.61
N GLU A 165 -8.07 14.23 -11.90
CA GLU A 165 -8.13 15.10 -13.08
C GLU A 165 -7.00 16.14 -13.06
N PHE A 166 -6.77 16.76 -11.90
CA PHE A 166 -5.62 17.65 -11.73
C PHE A 166 -4.30 16.91 -11.98
N LEU A 167 -4.11 15.72 -11.41
CA LEU A 167 -2.89 14.95 -11.66
C LEU A 167 -2.75 14.56 -13.14
N ARG A 168 -3.86 14.30 -13.84
CA ARG A 168 -3.85 14.03 -15.28
C ARG A 168 -3.33 15.24 -16.06
N GLU A 169 -3.76 16.45 -15.69
CA GLU A 169 -3.29 17.69 -16.30
C GLU A 169 -1.79 17.92 -16.03
N GLU A 170 -1.33 17.65 -14.80
CA GLU A 170 0.08 17.83 -14.42
C GLU A 170 1.02 16.78 -15.03
N LEU A 171 0.59 15.52 -15.14
CA LEU A 171 1.41 14.41 -15.58
C LEU A 171 1.26 14.09 -17.07
N GLY A 172 0.20 14.57 -17.71
CA GLY A 172 -0.11 14.32 -19.12
C GLY A 172 -0.18 12.82 -19.44
N ASP A 173 0.54 12.39 -20.48
CA ASP A 173 0.56 11.00 -20.93
C ASP A 173 1.19 10.01 -19.97
N ARG A 174 1.90 10.50 -18.94
CA ARG A 174 2.39 9.63 -17.87
C ARG A 174 1.24 9.08 -17.02
N LEU A 175 0.14 9.82 -16.83
CA LEU A 175 -1.01 9.28 -16.12
C LEU A 175 -1.84 8.43 -17.09
N ILE A 176 -1.76 7.11 -16.91
CA ILE A 176 -2.49 6.15 -17.75
C ILE A 176 -3.86 5.79 -17.19
N ALA A 177 -4.07 5.95 -15.88
CA ALA A 177 -5.36 5.79 -15.23
C ALA A 177 -5.46 6.57 -13.92
N GLY A 178 -6.61 7.21 -13.70
CA GLY A 178 -7.08 7.64 -12.39
C GLY A 178 -8.23 6.73 -11.94
N ILE A 179 -8.10 6.10 -10.78
CA ILE A 179 -9.04 5.11 -10.27
C ILE A 179 -9.59 5.59 -8.93
N VAL A 180 -10.90 5.66 -8.81
CA VAL A 180 -11.59 5.77 -7.53
C VAL A 180 -11.97 4.36 -7.08
N LEU A 181 -11.60 3.99 -5.86
CA LEU A 181 -11.97 2.72 -5.22
C LEU A 181 -13.07 2.97 -4.16
N PRO A 182 -14.37 2.94 -4.54
CA PRO A 182 -15.48 2.98 -3.60
C PRO A 182 -15.72 1.62 -2.93
N THR A 183 -16.51 1.61 -1.87
CA THR A 183 -17.04 0.38 -1.26
C THR A 183 -18.28 -0.16 -2.00
N ALA A 184 -18.81 0.60 -2.98
CA ALA A 184 -19.93 0.18 -3.81
C ALA A 184 -19.54 -0.66 -5.04
N PRO A 185 -20.49 -1.45 -5.57
CA PRO A 185 -20.15 -2.59 -6.42
C PRO A 185 -20.03 -2.30 -7.91
N GLU A 186 -20.45 -1.15 -8.44
CA GLU A 186 -20.53 -0.97 -9.91
C GLU A 186 -19.28 -0.30 -10.49
N PRO A 187 -18.52 -1.01 -11.35
CA PRO A 187 -17.46 -0.40 -12.15
C PRO A 187 -18.05 0.61 -13.14
N GLY A 188 -17.34 1.71 -13.36
CA GLY A 188 -17.80 2.72 -14.32
C GLY A 188 -16.67 3.60 -14.82
N ARG A 189 -16.86 4.16 -16.02
CA ARG A 189 -15.96 5.17 -16.59
C ARG A 189 -16.54 6.55 -16.35
N PHE A 190 -15.74 7.45 -15.80
CA PHE A 190 -16.16 8.81 -15.41
C PHE A 190 -15.45 9.92 -16.20
N GLY A 191 -14.62 9.54 -17.18
CA GLY A 191 -13.91 10.48 -18.04
C GLY A 191 -12.80 9.84 -18.84
N ASP A 192 -11.94 10.70 -19.41
CA ASP A 192 -10.72 10.27 -20.06
C ASP A 192 -9.75 9.68 -19.03
N ARG A 193 -9.45 8.38 -19.16
CA ARG A 193 -8.61 7.59 -18.24
C ARG A 193 -9.11 7.59 -16.78
N MET A 194 -10.38 7.94 -16.53
CA MET A 194 -10.97 8.00 -15.19
C MET A 194 -11.98 6.87 -14.97
N TRP A 195 -11.75 6.09 -13.92
CA TRP A 195 -12.49 4.87 -13.61
C TRP A 195 -12.92 4.85 -12.15
N ALA A 196 -14.12 4.33 -11.86
CA ALA A 196 -14.45 3.83 -10.54
C ALA A 196 -14.47 2.30 -10.61
N LEU A 197 -13.79 1.65 -9.68
CA LEU A 197 -13.74 0.19 -9.58
C LEU A 197 -13.99 -0.19 -8.13
N PRO A 198 -14.89 -1.15 -7.81
CA PRO A 198 -15.11 -1.54 -6.42
C PRO A 198 -13.78 -1.93 -5.77
N VAL A 199 -13.60 -1.64 -4.48
CA VAL A 199 -12.37 -2.03 -3.74
C VAL A 199 -12.06 -3.52 -3.92
N SER A 200 -13.09 -4.36 -4.09
CA SER A 200 -12.93 -5.80 -4.36
C SER A 200 -12.17 -6.14 -5.64
N SER A 201 -12.11 -5.21 -6.61
CA SER A 201 -11.31 -5.36 -7.84
C SER A 201 -9.81 -5.55 -7.58
N LEU A 202 -9.33 -5.24 -6.36
CA LEU A 202 -7.96 -5.54 -5.96
C LEU A 202 -7.67 -7.05 -5.87
N TRP A 203 -8.69 -7.90 -5.68
CA TRP A 203 -8.53 -9.35 -5.54
C TRP A 203 -9.50 -10.18 -6.39
N GLU A 204 -10.58 -9.59 -6.89
CA GLU A 204 -11.47 -10.20 -7.85
C GLU A 204 -10.87 -10.05 -9.26
N LEU A 205 -10.02 -11.01 -9.64
CA LEU A 205 -9.52 -11.14 -11.01
C LEU A 205 -10.73 -11.40 -11.93
N GLY A 206 -11.05 -10.42 -12.77
CA GLY A 206 -12.33 -10.36 -13.47
C GLY A 206 -12.73 -11.64 -14.21
N THR A 207 -13.89 -12.18 -13.87
CA THR A 207 -14.72 -12.98 -14.80
C THR A 207 -15.60 -12.09 -15.70
N SER A 208 -15.57 -10.77 -15.51
CA SER A 208 -16.30 -9.80 -16.32
C SER A 208 -15.36 -8.92 -17.13
N ALA A 209 -14.56 -9.54 -18.01
CA ALA A 209 -13.78 -8.84 -19.02
C ALA A 209 -14.70 -8.29 -20.13
N GLY A 210 -15.48 -7.26 -19.80
CA GLY A 210 -16.07 -6.34 -20.76
C GLY A 210 -15.05 -5.26 -21.13
N THR A 211 -14.06 -5.63 -21.94
CA THR A 211 -13.17 -4.74 -22.70
C THR A 211 -12.62 -3.51 -21.95
N LEU A 212 -11.63 -3.72 -21.09
CA LEU A 212 -10.59 -2.73 -20.85
C LEU A 212 -9.44 -3.03 -21.81
N ARG A 213 -9.46 -2.41 -22.99
CA ARG A 213 -8.29 -2.29 -23.86
C ARG A 213 -7.98 -0.80 -24.05
N PRO A 214 -6.68 -0.43 -24.15
CA PRO A 214 -6.23 0.96 -24.28
C PRO A 214 -6.78 1.65 -25.54
#